data_AF-A0A412FL42-F1
#
_entry.id   AF-A0A412FL42-F1
#
_cell.length_a   1.000
_cell.length_b   1.000
_cell.length_c   1.000
_cell.angle_alpha   90.00
_cell.angle_beta   90.00
_cell.angle_gamma   90.00
#
_symmetry.space_group_name_H-M   'P 1'
#
loop_
_entity.id
_entity.type
_entity.pdbx_description
1 polymer ?
#
loop_
_entity_poly.entity_id
_entity_poly.type
_entity_poly.pdbx_seq_one_letter_code
_entity_poly.pdbx_strand_id
1 'polypeptide(L)'
;MNKNIFLILGVILAFFSSCQKNLKDIIHDTESATFIIYTYDEYGAPLGSGSGFFIDSDGTGITNYHVLDGAVKAMLKTSDGKEYEIDKVLASDKKWDIIKFSIIALSNQKFPYLEFATKGTEQGDRVYNISSPLGLEKSVSDGIVASLRNDKQHGDIIQVTAPISPGSSGSALLNEKGEVFAVATFNRTGGQNLNFGVSINKERLTALTSNDFNRFNPKFNNKENFIILNIPNERNSEVVLNAIEFKDDVTIAYLSYTNLNLSMGEMYIWCEIDKGDDGFLIHDLDNDSKYYVTSSTIGVDKMNGTKVSLASNYKFKVFFPPIKSTLHKISITYGNTSRGWQFRNIDLDKYKSNFTVDMDSYQKEYAYSTMHEGNFNEAIDIFTSILNEKAEDIQSLNALGIISYVVDNNRDAESYFSQAIEYHPNNPIGYINRCHLYRSQKRNEEALQDITKAINLNNAQPDNYTQRAFIYMDMNMWDKAESDWTKALDTDDFKRDAMAYYNRAICRIYLNEKKVACEDIQIAYNLTNDTELEQELNDLWNKCGCY
;
A
#
# COMPACT_ATOMS: atom_id res chain seq x y z
N MET A 1 -11.63 -63.80 57.60
CA MET A 1 -11.80 -63.57 56.14
C MET A 1 -13.11 -62.82 55.96
N ASN A 2 -13.24 -61.66 55.31
CA ASN A 2 -12.29 -60.89 54.52
C ASN A 2 -12.58 -59.39 54.59
N LYS A 3 -11.50 -58.63 54.81
CA LYS A 3 -11.34 -57.16 54.81
C LYS A 3 -11.47 -56.52 53.42
N ASN A 4 -12.17 -57.13 52.46
CA ASN A 4 -12.03 -56.77 51.03
C ASN A 4 -13.20 -55.99 50.40
N ILE A 5 -14.17 -55.49 51.17
CA ILE A 5 -15.32 -54.77 50.58
C ILE A 5 -15.21 -53.24 50.73
N PHE A 6 -14.36 -52.73 51.62
CA PHE A 6 -14.13 -51.29 51.77
C PHE A 6 -12.95 -50.74 50.94
N LEU A 7 -12.20 -51.60 50.24
CA LEU A 7 -11.05 -51.18 49.42
C LEU A 7 -11.38 -50.99 47.92
N ILE A 8 -12.61 -51.30 47.48
CA ILE A 8 -13.01 -51.18 46.06
C ILE A 8 -13.77 -49.87 45.78
N LEU A 9 -14.28 -49.18 46.80
CA LEU A 9 -14.83 -47.81 46.62
C LEU A 9 -13.77 -46.70 46.73
N GLY A 10 -12.55 -47.02 47.17
CA GLY A 10 -11.48 -46.03 47.43
C GLY A 10 -10.46 -45.83 46.31
N VAL A 11 -10.59 -46.52 45.18
CA VAL A 11 -9.56 -46.52 44.11
C VAL A 11 -10.12 -46.13 42.71
N ILE A 12 -11.40 -45.78 42.59
CA ILE A 12 -11.99 -45.23 41.34
C ILE A 12 -12.12 -43.68 41.42
N LEU A 13 -11.38 -43.04 42.32
CA LEU A 13 -11.42 -41.58 42.53
C LEU A 13 -10.06 -40.89 42.28
N ALA A 14 -9.11 -41.57 41.64
CA ALA A 14 -7.85 -41.00 41.21
C ALA A 14 -7.64 -41.31 39.72
N PHE A 15 -7.22 -40.30 38.96
CA PHE A 15 -7.08 -40.26 37.50
C PHE A 15 -8.32 -39.84 36.68
N PHE A 16 -9.05 -38.84 37.15
CA PHE A 16 -9.29 -37.71 36.25
C PHE A 16 -8.16 -36.72 36.50
N SER A 17 -6.95 -37.07 36.04
CA SER A 17 -5.98 -36.03 35.72
C SER A 17 -6.63 -35.27 34.57
N SER A 18 -7.34 -34.18 34.88
CA SER A 18 -7.60 -33.15 33.88
C SER A 18 -6.24 -32.85 33.28
N CYS A 19 -6.03 -33.25 32.04
CA CYS A 19 -4.80 -32.95 31.32
C CYS A 19 -4.80 -31.43 31.17
N GLN A 20 -4.23 -30.74 32.15
CA GLN A 20 -4.12 -29.30 32.13
C GLN A 20 -3.12 -29.02 31.02
N LYS A 21 -3.60 -28.51 29.87
CA LYS A 21 -2.74 -28.16 28.75
C LYS A 21 -1.65 -27.25 29.28
N ASN A 22 -0.40 -27.58 28.98
CA ASN A 22 0.66 -26.66 29.32
C ASN A 22 0.62 -25.47 28.36
N LEU A 23 1.27 -24.36 28.70
CA LEU A 23 1.23 -23.14 27.88
C LEU A 23 1.75 -23.38 26.44
N LYS A 24 2.74 -24.26 26.25
CA LYS A 24 3.25 -24.57 24.90
C LYS A 24 2.21 -25.28 24.04
N ASP A 25 1.41 -26.16 24.64
CA ASP A 25 0.31 -26.84 23.93
C ASP A 25 -0.76 -25.83 23.52
N ILE A 26 -1.12 -24.90 24.43
CA ILE A 26 -2.06 -23.81 24.14
C ILE A 26 -1.55 -22.95 22.99
N ILE A 27 -0.26 -22.59 23.02
CA ILE A 27 0.37 -21.79 21.96
C ILE A 27 0.28 -22.52 20.62
N HIS A 28 0.73 -23.77 20.57
CA HIS A 28 0.75 -24.55 19.34
C HIS A 28 -0.64 -24.74 18.73
N ASP A 29 -1.61 -25.14 19.56
CA ASP A 29 -2.99 -25.35 19.10
C ASP A 29 -3.59 -24.05 18.60
N THR A 30 -3.32 -22.93 19.29
CA THR A 30 -3.83 -21.63 18.91
C THR A 30 -3.25 -21.13 17.60
N GLU A 31 -1.92 -21.18 17.47
CA GLU A 31 -1.23 -20.75 16.25
C GLU A 31 -1.83 -21.45 15.03
N SER A 32 -2.05 -22.77 15.11
CA SER A 32 -2.60 -23.57 14.01
C SER A 32 -4.02 -23.15 13.56
N ALA A 33 -4.79 -22.51 14.44
CA ALA A 33 -6.15 -22.06 14.17
C ALA A 33 -6.26 -20.56 13.85
N THR A 34 -5.15 -19.82 13.96
CA THR A 34 -5.10 -18.37 13.72
C THR A 34 -4.58 -18.02 12.32
N PHE A 35 -4.97 -16.83 11.85
CA PHE A 35 -4.54 -16.31 10.57
C PHE A 35 -4.47 -14.78 10.59
N ILE A 36 -3.72 -14.22 9.64
CA ILE A 36 -3.68 -12.78 9.34
C ILE A 36 -4.63 -12.52 8.17
N ILE A 37 -5.39 -11.43 8.23
CA ILE A 37 -6.29 -10.96 7.18
C ILE A 37 -5.67 -9.74 6.51
N TYR A 38 -5.74 -9.71 5.18
CA TYR A 38 -5.37 -8.60 4.31
C TYR A 38 -6.59 -8.15 3.55
N THR A 39 -6.91 -6.86 3.63
CA THR A 39 -8.07 -6.29 2.96
C THR A 39 -7.68 -5.41 1.80
N TYR A 40 -8.60 -5.31 0.86
CA TYR A 40 -8.48 -4.48 -0.34
C TYR A 40 -9.71 -3.61 -0.49
N ASP A 41 -9.48 -2.36 -0.84
CA ASP A 41 -10.54 -1.36 -1.05
C ASP A 41 -11.20 -1.50 -2.43
N GLU A 42 -12.13 -0.61 -2.75
CA GLU A 42 -12.84 -0.63 -4.02
C GLU A 42 -11.98 -0.37 -5.27
N TYR A 43 -10.73 0.07 -5.12
CA TYR A 43 -9.74 0.16 -6.19
C TYR A 43 -8.89 -1.09 -6.31
N GLY A 44 -9.00 -2.04 -5.36
CA GLY A 44 -8.14 -3.21 -5.25
C GLY A 44 -6.80 -2.89 -4.61
N ALA A 45 -6.62 -1.67 -4.10
CA ALA A 45 -5.43 -1.27 -3.37
C ALA A 45 -5.50 -1.83 -1.94
N PRO A 46 -4.34 -2.13 -1.32
CA PRO A 46 -4.29 -2.50 0.09
C PRO A 46 -5.01 -1.47 0.98
N LEU A 47 -5.88 -1.98 1.86
CA LEU A 47 -6.73 -1.19 2.76
C LEU A 47 -6.36 -1.36 4.24
N GLY A 48 -5.76 -2.47 4.62
CA GLY A 48 -5.40 -2.73 6.01
C GLY A 48 -5.34 -4.21 6.34
N SER A 49 -4.76 -4.51 7.50
CA SER A 49 -4.59 -5.88 7.98
C SER A 49 -5.11 -6.06 9.39
N GLY A 50 -5.44 -7.30 9.73
CA GLY A 50 -5.86 -7.70 11.06
C GLY A 50 -5.61 -9.17 11.30
N SER A 51 -6.03 -9.67 12.45
CA SER A 51 -5.95 -11.07 12.82
C SER A 51 -7.33 -11.71 12.88
N GLY A 52 -7.37 -13.03 12.88
CA GLY A 52 -8.59 -13.79 13.15
C GLY A 52 -8.26 -15.23 13.47
N PHE A 53 -9.31 -16.03 13.70
CA PHE A 53 -9.19 -17.45 13.96
C PHE A 53 -10.41 -18.22 13.48
N PHE A 54 -10.20 -19.51 13.20
CA PHE A 54 -11.27 -20.42 12.83
C PHE A 54 -12.06 -20.86 14.07
N ILE A 55 -13.37 -21.00 13.89
CA ILE A 55 -14.33 -21.39 14.94
C ILE A 55 -14.97 -22.76 14.68
N ASP A 56 -14.71 -23.36 13.52
CA ASP A 56 -15.14 -24.71 13.19
C ASP A 56 -14.18 -25.37 12.18
N SER A 57 -14.43 -26.66 11.93
CA SER A 57 -13.60 -27.46 11.02
C SER A 57 -13.82 -27.17 9.54
N ASP A 58 -14.86 -26.41 9.19
CA ASP A 58 -15.30 -26.17 7.82
C ASP A 58 -14.73 -24.85 7.25
N GLY A 59 -13.97 -24.11 8.06
CA GLY A 59 -13.31 -22.87 7.65
C GLY A 59 -14.14 -21.62 7.94
N THR A 60 -15.13 -21.69 8.86
CA THR A 60 -15.76 -20.48 9.37
C THR A 60 -14.78 -19.76 10.29
N GLY A 61 -14.55 -18.48 10.02
CA GLY A 61 -13.65 -17.62 10.79
C GLY A 61 -14.38 -16.47 11.46
N ILE A 62 -13.74 -15.89 12.48
CA ILE A 62 -14.14 -14.60 13.06
C ILE A 62 -12.97 -13.61 13.12
N THR A 63 -13.32 -12.33 13.04
CA THR A 63 -12.41 -11.18 13.20
C THR A 63 -13.21 -9.96 13.66
N ASN A 64 -12.56 -8.80 13.81
CA ASN A 64 -13.27 -7.57 14.11
C ASN A 64 -14.03 -7.00 12.90
N TYR A 65 -15.07 -6.22 13.18
CA TYR A 65 -15.81 -5.53 12.12
C TYR A 65 -14.93 -4.53 11.39
N HIS A 66 -14.16 -3.72 12.14
CA HIS A 66 -13.31 -2.69 11.55
C HIS A 66 -12.20 -3.24 10.67
N VAL A 67 -11.77 -4.50 10.87
CA VAL A 67 -10.75 -5.15 10.02
C VAL A 67 -11.24 -5.31 8.58
N LEU A 68 -12.54 -5.52 8.36
CA LEU A 68 -13.12 -5.65 7.02
C LEU A 68 -13.89 -4.41 6.56
N ASP A 69 -14.04 -3.36 7.39
CA ASP A 69 -14.86 -2.19 7.05
C ASP A 69 -14.30 -1.45 5.83
N GLY A 70 -15.13 -1.23 4.80
CA GLY A 70 -14.70 -0.66 3.52
C GLY A 70 -14.04 -1.64 2.55
N ALA A 71 -13.73 -2.87 2.99
CA ALA A 71 -13.13 -3.87 2.11
C ALA A 71 -14.14 -4.36 1.06
N VAL A 72 -13.67 -4.58 -0.16
CA VAL A 72 -14.41 -5.30 -1.22
C VAL A 72 -13.87 -6.71 -1.44
N LYS A 73 -12.65 -6.97 -0.97
CA LYS A 73 -12.03 -8.29 -0.98
C LYS A 73 -11.11 -8.43 0.22
N ALA A 74 -10.99 -9.64 0.74
CA ALA A 74 -10.06 -9.97 1.80
C ALA A 74 -9.46 -11.35 1.59
N MET A 75 -8.18 -11.46 1.88
CA MET A 75 -7.41 -12.70 1.89
C MET A 75 -6.97 -12.98 3.30
N LEU A 76 -6.88 -14.24 3.68
CA LEU A 76 -6.24 -14.64 4.92
C LEU A 76 -5.04 -15.54 4.66
N LYS A 77 -4.06 -15.47 5.55
CA LYS A 77 -2.86 -16.31 5.55
C LYS A 77 -2.74 -17.03 6.89
N THR A 78 -2.80 -18.36 6.86
CA THR A 78 -2.66 -19.22 8.06
C THR A 78 -1.21 -19.32 8.51
N SER A 79 -1.00 -19.78 9.75
CA SER A 79 0.34 -19.91 10.34
C SER A 79 1.27 -20.88 9.59
N ASP A 80 0.72 -21.80 8.80
CA ASP A 80 1.47 -22.71 7.91
C ASP A 80 1.75 -22.10 6.52
N GLY A 81 1.42 -20.82 6.33
CA GLY A 81 1.68 -20.05 5.11
C GLY A 81 0.67 -20.26 4.00
N LYS A 82 -0.40 -21.05 4.21
CA LYS A 82 -1.46 -21.21 3.20
C LYS A 82 -2.36 -19.98 3.15
N GLU A 83 -2.89 -19.70 1.97
CA GLU A 83 -3.67 -18.50 1.70
C GLU A 83 -5.07 -18.88 1.22
N TYR A 84 -6.08 -18.16 1.71
CA TYR A 84 -7.48 -18.38 1.41
C TYR A 84 -8.20 -17.06 1.18
N GLU A 85 -9.13 -17.04 0.23
CA GLU A 85 -10.03 -15.90 0.08
C GLU A 85 -11.19 -16.01 1.09
N ILE A 86 -11.54 -14.89 1.72
CA ILE A 86 -12.79 -14.77 2.46
C ILE A 86 -13.94 -14.69 1.45
N ASP A 87 -14.78 -15.74 1.42
CA ASP A 87 -15.90 -15.90 0.49
C ASP A 87 -17.04 -14.93 0.85
N LYS A 88 -17.64 -15.12 2.02
CA LYS A 88 -18.85 -14.39 2.43
C LYS A 88 -18.80 -13.98 3.88
N VAL A 89 -19.27 -12.77 4.15
CA VAL A 89 -19.66 -12.40 5.51
C VAL A 89 -21.00 -13.04 5.82
N LEU A 90 -21.02 -13.98 6.77
CA LEU A 90 -22.19 -14.75 7.17
C LEU A 90 -23.05 -13.95 8.15
N ALA A 91 -22.41 -13.29 9.12
CA ALA A 91 -23.06 -12.42 10.09
C ALA A 91 -22.09 -11.36 10.62
N SER A 92 -22.62 -10.24 11.07
CA SER A 92 -21.86 -9.09 11.55
C SER A 92 -22.69 -8.25 12.52
N ASP A 93 -21.98 -7.63 13.47
CA ASP A 93 -22.53 -6.62 14.37
C ASP A 93 -21.46 -5.55 14.60
N LYS A 94 -21.70 -4.35 14.04
CA LYS A 94 -20.79 -3.20 14.14
C LYS A 94 -20.67 -2.68 15.58
N LYS A 95 -21.69 -2.85 16.42
CA LYS A 95 -21.62 -2.47 17.85
C LYS A 95 -20.75 -3.46 18.63
N TRP A 96 -20.76 -4.73 18.30
CA TRP A 96 -19.87 -5.70 18.92
C TRP A 96 -18.49 -5.71 18.30
N ASP A 97 -18.30 -5.04 17.15
CA ASP A 97 -17.07 -5.08 16.39
C ASP A 97 -16.67 -6.53 16.06
N ILE A 98 -17.63 -7.36 15.64
CA ILE A 98 -17.41 -8.77 15.27
C ILE A 98 -17.98 -9.05 13.88
N ILE A 99 -17.20 -9.77 13.07
CA ILE A 99 -17.64 -10.39 11.82
C ILE A 99 -17.39 -11.91 11.89
N LYS A 100 -18.37 -12.66 11.41
CA LYS A 100 -18.31 -14.11 11.14
C LYS A 100 -18.38 -14.33 9.63
N PHE A 101 -17.43 -15.08 9.07
CA PHE A 101 -17.29 -15.26 7.62
C PHE A 101 -16.93 -16.70 7.24
N SER A 102 -17.13 -17.06 5.97
CA SER A 102 -16.65 -18.30 5.35
C SER A 102 -15.48 -18.03 4.40
N ILE A 103 -14.71 -19.07 4.07
CA ILE A 103 -13.62 -19.01 3.09
C ILE A 103 -13.90 -19.87 1.87
N ILE A 104 -13.19 -19.59 0.77
CA ILE A 104 -13.13 -20.47 -0.40
C ILE A 104 -12.09 -21.56 -0.11
N ALA A 105 -12.55 -22.80 0.07
CA ALA A 105 -11.71 -23.97 0.29
C ALA A 105 -12.24 -25.20 -0.47
N LEU A 106 -11.40 -26.22 -0.65
CA LEU A 106 -11.80 -27.49 -1.24
C LEU A 106 -12.81 -28.20 -0.33
N SER A 107 -13.81 -28.86 -0.92
CA SER A 107 -15.00 -29.41 -0.22
C SER A 107 -14.72 -30.42 0.91
N ASN A 108 -13.50 -30.97 0.98
CA ASN A 108 -13.09 -31.94 2.00
C ASN A 108 -11.94 -31.46 2.89
N GLN A 109 -11.52 -30.20 2.73
CA GLN A 109 -10.46 -29.64 3.55
C GLN A 109 -11.00 -29.35 4.96
N LYS A 110 -10.19 -29.69 5.99
CA LYS A 110 -10.52 -29.43 7.39
C LYS A 110 -9.52 -28.47 8.00
N PHE A 111 -10.01 -27.63 8.91
CA PHE A 111 -9.24 -26.57 9.56
C PHE A 111 -9.13 -26.81 11.06
N PRO A 112 -7.98 -26.52 11.69
CA PRO A 112 -7.88 -26.36 13.14
C PRO A 112 -8.75 -25.17 13.56
N TYR A 113 -9.38 -25.26 14.74
CA TYR A 113 -10.25 -24.20 15.24
C TYR A 113 -10.19 -24.11 16.76
N LEU A 114 -10.67 -22.99 17.30
CA LEU A 114 -10.68 -22.73 18.73
C LEU A 114 -12.05 -22.95 19.35
N GLU A 115 -12.05 -23.47 20.57
CA GLU A 115 -13.25 -23.65 21.39
C GLU A 115 -13.47 -22.43 22.28
N PHE A 116 -14.74 -22.15 22.58
CA PHE A 116 -15.12 -21.02 23.44
C PHE A 116 -15.27 -21.45 24.90
N ALA A 117 -14.91 -20.54 25.80
CA ALA A 117 -15.08 -20.73 27.23
C ALA A 117 -16.57 -20.83 27.57
N THR A 118 -16.91 -21.85 28.37
CA THR A 118 -18.29 -22.07 28.86
C THR A 118 -18.58 -21.33 30.16
N LYS A 119 -17.53 -21.05 30.96
CA LYS A 119 -17.61 -20.23 32.16
C LYS A 119 -17.21 -18.80 31.79
N GLY A 120 -17.97 -17.81 32.28
CA GLY A 120 -17.57 -16.40 32.19
C GLY A 120 -16.23 -16.15 32.90
N THR A 121 -15.52 -15.14 32.43
CA THR A 121 -14.26 -14.66 33.02
C THR A 121 -14.50 -13.70 34.17
N GLU A 122 -13.58 -13.71 35.14
CA GLU A 122 -13.59 -12.89 36.34
C GLU A 122 -12.30 -12.05 36.41
N GLN A 123 -12.35 -10.94 37.16
CA GLN A 123 -11.15 -10.11 37.37
C GLN A 123 -10.06 -10.92 38.07
N GLY A 124 -8.84 -10.87 37.54
CA GLY A 124 -7.69 -11.64 38.03
C GLY A 124 -7.45 -12.95 37.29
N ASP A 125 -8.38 -13.41 36.45
CA ASP A 125 -8.17 -14.58 35.60
C ASP A 125 -6.99 -14.36 34.65
N ARG A 126 -6.19 -15.41 34.43
CA ARG A 126 -5.04 -15.37 33.51
C ARG A 126 -5.51 -15.31 32.06
N VAL A 127 -4.80 -14.52 31.28
CA VAL A 127 -5.08 -14.28 29.86
C VAL A 127 -3.84 -14.54 29.05
N TYR A 128 -4.01 -15.26 27.94
CA TYR A 128 -3.03 -15.36 26.87
C TYR A 128 -3.57 -14.67 25.62
N ASN A 129 -2.77 -13.78 25.06
CA ASN A 129 -3.00 -13.20 23.74
C ASN A 129 -1.93 -13.75 22.80
N ILE A 130 -2.38 -14.56 21.84
CA ILE A 130 -1.53 -15.16 20.82
C ILE A 130 -1.94 -14.49 19.51
N SER A 131 -0.99 -13.77 18.93
CA SER A 131 -1.23 -12.98 17.73
C SER A 131 -0.06 -13.09 16.75
N SER A 132 -0.34 -12.73 15.51
CA SER A 132 0.64 -12.65 14.44
C SER A 132 0.73 -11.20 13.94
N PRO A 133 1.20 -10.25 14.77
CA PRO A 133 1.24 -8.85 14.38
C PRO A 133 2.25 -8.66 13.24
N LEU A 134 1.81 -8.01 12.16
CA LEU A 134 2.66 -7.45 11.10
C LEU A 134 3.65 -8.42 10.43
N GLY A 135 3.39 -9.74 10.46
CA GLY A 135 4.29 -10.73 9.84
C GLY A 135 5.46 -11.20 10.72
N LEU A 136 5.59 -10.66 11.94
CA LEU A 136 6.44 -11.26 12.97
C LEU A 136 5.74 -12.52 13.46
N GLU A 137 6.17 -13.67 12.92
CA GLU A 137 5.65 -14.96 13.32
C GLU A 137 5.74 -15.12 14.85
N LYS A 138 4.57 -15.31 15.49
CA LYS A 138 4.41 -15.93 16.82
C LYS A 138 4.72 -15.01 18.01
N SER A 139 3.91 -13.97 18.18
CA SER A 139 3.93 -13.16 19.41
C SER A 139 2.94 -13.71 20.43
N VAL A 140 3.48 -14.22 21.53
CA VAL A 140 2.71 -14.65 22.70
C VAL A 140 2.90 -13.64 23.80
N SER A 141 1.80 -13.13 24.33
CA SER A 141 1.82 -12.30 25.53
C SER A 141 0.87 -12.84 26.58
N ASP A 142 1.24 -12.67 27.85
CA ASP A 142 0.44 -13.09 28.98
C ASP A 142 0.03 -11.89 29.84
N GLY A 143 -1.05 -12.08 30.58
CA GLY A 143 -1.56 -11.06 31.48
C GLY A 143 -2.70 -11.58 32.33
N ILE A 144 -3.51 -10.65 32.81
CA ILE A 144 -4.73 -10.95 33.56
C ILE A 144 -5.90 -10.13 33.02
N VAL A 145 -7.12 -10.58 33.35
CA VAL A 145 -8.33 -9.77 33.26
C VAL A 145 -8.23 -8.66 34.29
N ALA A 146 -7.97 -7.44 33.83
CA ALA A 146 -7.81 -6.27 34.68
C ALA A 146 -9.17 -5.74 35.15
N SER A 147 -10.19 -5.78 34.29
CA SER A 147 -11.54 -5.29 34.60
C SER A 147 -12.55 -5.75 33.55
N LEU A 148 -13.78 -6.02 33.98
CA LEU A 148 -14.94 -6.20 33.10
C LEU A 148 -15.70 -4.87 33.02
N ARG A 149 -16.04 -4.41 31.82
CA ARG A 149 -16.69 -3.11 31.62
C ARG A 149 -17.79 -3.22 30.58
N ASN A 150 -18.77 -2.32 30.68
CA ASN A 150 -19.74 -2.10 29.62
C ASN A 150 -19.42 -0.76 28.96
N ASP A 151 -19.10 -0.79 27.68
CA ASP A 151 -18.83 0.37 26.85
C ASP A 151 -20.04 0.69 25.96
N LYS A 152 -20.31 1.99 25.78
CA LYS A 152 -21.48 2.43 25.01
C LYS A 152 -21.34 2.09 23.52
N GLN A 153 -20.11 2.06 23.01
CA GLN A 153 -19.82 1.84 21.60
C GLN A 153 -19.60 0.36 21.29
N HIS A 154 -18.94 -0.38 22.18
CA HIS A 154 -18.50 -1.77 21.94
C HIS A 154 -19.27 -2.84 22.75
N GLY A 155 -20.20 -2.42 23.62
CA GLY A 155 -20.94 -3.33 24.51
C GLY A 155 -20.06 -3.91 25.62
N ASP A 156 -20.22 -5.19 25.93
CA ASP A 156 -19.44 -5.84 26.99
C ASP A 156 -17.99 -6.08 26.54
N ILE A 157 -17.08 -5.36 27.19
CA ILE A 157 -15.65 -5.37 26.91
C ILE A 157 -14.85 -5.84 28.13
N ILE A 158 -13.70 -6.41 27.86
CA ILE A 158 -12.77 -6.93 28.85
C ILE A 158 -11.46 -6.18 28.71
N GLN A 159 -11.06 -5.50 29.78
CA GLN A 159 -9.74 -4.90 29.87
C GLN A 159 -8.74 -5.97 30.33
N VAL A 160 -7.62 -6.08 29.63
CA VAL A 160 -6.55 -7.03 29.94
C VAL A 160 -5.21 -6.31 30.12
N THR A 161 -4.31 -6.92 30.87
CA THR A 161 -2.92 -6.43 30.99
C THR A 161 -1.99 -7.03 29.93
N ALA A 162 -2.43 -8.08 29.23
CA ALA A 162 -1.68 -8.68 28.13
C ALA A 162 -1.55 -7.64 27.00
N PRO A 163 -0.32 -7.30 26.57
CA PRO A 163 -0.10 -6.39 25.45
C PRO A 163 -0.87 -6.81 24.17
N ILE A 164 -1.48 -5.83 23.52
CA ILE A 164 -2.05 -5.95 22.17
C ILE A 164 -1.30 -4.96 21.29
N SER A 165 -0.69 -5.43 20.21
CA SER A 165 0.05 -4.60 19.25
C SER A 165 -0.80 -4.26 18.03
N PRO A 166 -0.43 -3.24 17.23
CA PRO A 166 -1.02 -3.04 15.90
C PRO A 166 -1.00 -4.34 15.09
N GLY A 167 -2.10 -4.66 14.40
CA GLY A 167 -2.29 -5.91 13.65
C GLY A 167 -2.83 -7.10 14.46
N SER A 168 -2.84 -7.03 15.80
CA SER A 168 -3.46 -8.05 16.68
C SER A 168 -4.99 -7.89 16.82
N SER A 169 -5.60 -6.87 16.21
CA SER A 169 -7.07 -6.72 16.19
C SER A 169 -7.72 -7.94 15.54
N GLY A 170 -8.60 -8.60 16.27
CA GLY A 170 -9.27 -9.83 15.85
C GLY A 170 -8.62 -11.10 16.39
N SER A 171 -7.49 -11.01 17.09
CA SER A 171 -6.86 -12.16 17.76
C SER A 171 -7.72 -12.70 18.92
N ALA A 172 -7.59 -13.99 19.19
CA ALA A 172 -8.24 -14.65 20.31
C ALA A 172 -7.57 -14.31 21.65
N LEU A 173 -8.38 -13.95 22.65
CA LEU A 173 -7.97 -13.91 24.04
C LEU A 173 -8.40 -15.20 24.75
N LEU A 174 -7.43 -15.90 25.35
CA LEU A 174 -7.58 -17.25 25.84
C LEU A 174 -7.39 -17.36 27.35
N ASN A 175 -8.14 -18.27 27.96
CA ASN A 175 -7.95 -18.65 29.36
C ASN A 175 -6.85 -19.72 29.53
N GLU A 176 -6.62 -20.19 30.76
CA GLU A 176 -5.61 -21.22 31.07
C GLU A 176 -5.86 -22.61 30.47
N LYS A 177 -7.01 -22.83 29.84
CA LYS A 177 -7.34 -24.06 29.13
C LYS A 177 -7.17 -23.93 27.62
N GLY A 178 -6.83 -22.74 27.13
CA GLY A 178 -6.80 -22.42 25.70
C GLY A 178 -8.19 -22.22 25.09
N GLU A 179 -9.19 -21.85 25.90
CA GLU A 179 -10.54 -21.54 25.42
C GLU A 179 -10.71 -20.03 25.23
N VAL A 180 -11.37 -19.62 24.15
CA VAL A 180 -11.63 -18.23 23.79
C VAL A 180 -12.71 -17.63 24.67
N PHE A 181 -12.43 -16.48 25.28
CA PHE A 181 -13.44 -15.72 26.04
C PHE A 181 -13.65 -14.28 25.52
N ALA A 182 -12.76 -13.79 24.67
CA ALA A 182 -12.86 -12.48 24.03
C ALA A 182 -12.06 -12.39 22.73
N VAL A 183 -12.38 -11.39 21.92
CA VAL A 183 -11.65 -11.02 20.69
C VAL A 183 -10.96 -9.68 20.92
N ALA A 184 -9.64 -9.62 20.76
CA ALA A 184 -8.86 -8.38 20.84
C ALA A 184 -9.38 -7.33 19.84
N THR A 185 -9.44 -6.04 20.19
CA THR A 185 -9.99 -5.00 19.29
C THR A 185 -9.24 -3.67 19.37
N PHE A 186 -9.19 -3.01 20.54
CA PHE A 186 -8.72 -1.62 20.63
C PHE A 186 -7.65 -1.42 21.70
N ASN A 187 -6.73 -0.50 21.38
CA ASN A 187 -5.89 0.21 22.33
C ASN A 187 -6.44 1.64 22.45
N ARG A 188 -6.61 2.14 23.68
CA ARG A 188 -7.07 3.52 23.87
C ARG A 188 -5.87 4.47 23.93
N THR A 189 -5.75 5.38 22.97
CA THR A 189 -4.72 6.42 22.95
C THR A 189 -4.83 7.32 24.19
N GLY A 190 -3.70 7.62 24.83
CA GLY A 190 -3.62 8.49 26.01
C GLY A 190 -3.54 7.80 27.38
N GLY A 191 -3.58 6.46 27.44
CA GLY A 191 -3.30 5.70 28.66
C GLY A 191 -2.29 4.57 28.40
N GLN A 192 -1.25 4.45 29.23
CA GLN A 192 -0.30 3.34 29.13
C GLN A 192 -0.98 2.00 29.43
N ASN A 193 -0.74 0.97 28.61
CA ASN A 193 -1.21 -0.41 28.78
C ASN A 193 -2.73 -0.60 28.91
N LEU A 194 -3.52 0.17 28.17
CA LEU A 194 -4.97 -0.04 28.07
C LEU A 194 -5.32 -0.93 26.86
N ASN A 195 -5.31 -2.25 27.09
CA ASN A 195 -5.64 -3.26 26.10
C ASN A 195 -7.05 -3.81 26.35
N PHE A 196 -7.84 -3.99 25.28
CA PHE A 196 -9.23 -4.45 25.40
C PHE A 196 -9.61 -5.50 24.36
N GLY A 197 -10.52 -6.38 24.77
CA GLY A 197 -11.21 -7.31 23.90
C GLY A 197 -12.73 -7.28 24.08
N VAL A 198 -13.47 -7.60 23.03
CA VAL A 198 -14.93 -7.77 23.09
C VAL A 198 -15.22 -9.17 23.63
N SER A 199 -16.04 -9.25 24.68
CA SER A 199 -16.42 -10.54 25.27
C SER A 199 -17.19 -11.38 24.26
N ILE A 200 -16.81 -12.65 24.09
CA ILE A 200 -17.51 -13.57 23.17
C ILE A 200 -17.61 -14.96 23.77
N ASN A 201 -18.73 -15.64 23.53
CA ASN A 201 -18.95 -17.04 23.87
C ASN A 201 -19.82 -17.70 22.79
N LYS A 202 -20.04 -19.01 22.93
CA LYS A 202 -20.79 -19.80 21.95
C LYS A 202 -22.23 -19.30 21.80
N GLU A 203 -22.89 -18.91 22.89
CA GLU A 203 -24.26 -18.41 22.87
C GLU A 203 -24.36 -17.09 22.10
N ARG A 204 -23.47 -16.13 22.39
CA ARG A 204 -23.41 -14.82 21.74
C ARG A 204 -23.10 -14.96 20.25
N LEU A 205 -22.18 -15.85 19.88
CA LEU A 205 -21.83 -16.12 18.48
C LEU A 205 -22.94 -16.84 17.71
N THR A 206 -23.70 -17.71 18.38
CA THR A 206 -24.88 -18.37 17.80
C THR A 206 -26.03 -17.37 17.61
N ALA A 207 -26.19 -16.43 18.54
CA ALA A 207 -27.18 -15.36 18.44
C ALA A 207 -26.84 -14.32 17.35
N LEU A 208 -25.57 -14.23 16.94
CA LEU A 208 -25.12 -13.33 15.87
C LEU A 208 -25.66 -13.81 14.51
N THR A 209 -26.76 -13.17 14.11
CA THR A 209 -27.54 -13.47 12.89
C THR A 209 -27.76 -12.26 12.00
N SER A 210 -27.59 -11.03 12.54
CA SER A 210 -27.60 -9.81 11.74
C SER A 210 -26.42 -9.80 10.77
N ASN A 211 -26.56 -9.04 9.70
CA ASN A 211 -25.46 -8.80 8.77
C ASN A 211 -25.49 -7.34 8.29
N ASP A 212 -25.11 -6.43 9.18
CA ASP A 212 -25.02 -5.01 8.89
C ASP A 212 -23.86 -4.68 7.94
N PHE A 213 -22.80 -5.49 7.92
CA PHE A 213 -21.70 -5.38 6.99
C PHE A 213 -22.15 -5.35 5.53
N ASN A 214 -22.96 -6.32 5.10
CA ASN A 214 -23.44 -6.42 3.72
C ASN A 214 -24.26 -5.20 3.27
N ARG A 215 -24.90 -4.50 4.23
CA ARG A 215 -25.66 -3.29 3.94
C ARG A 215 -24.74 -2.12 3.55
N PHE A 216 -23.55 -2.04 4.15
CA PHE A 216 -22.60 -0.95 3.92
C PHE A 216 -21.49 -1.32 2.92
N ASN A 217 -21.20 -2.61 2.74
CA ASN A 217 -20.15 -3.13 1.87
C ASN A 217 -20.70 -4.16 0.85
N PRO A 218 -21.70 -3.81 0.03
CA PRO A 218 -22.41 -4.76 -0.83
C PRO A 218 -21.54 -5.41 -1.91
N LYS A 219 -20.43 -4.76 -2.29
CA LYS A 219 -19.46 -5.31 -3.26
C LYS A 219 -18.71 -6.53 -2.71
N PHE A 220 -18.56 -6.64 -1.39
CA PHE A 220 -17.73 -7.70 -0.79
C PHE A 220 -18.26 -9.10 -1.13
N ASN A 221 -19.57 -9.34 -1.27
CA ASN A 221 -20.07 -10.67 -1.64
C ASN A 221 -20.36 -10.82 -3.15
N ASN A 222 -20.09 -9.79 -3.96
CA ASN A 222 -20.45 -9.73 -5.38
C ASN A 222 -19.20 -9.49 -6.25
N LYS A 223 -18.24 -10.43 -6.19
CA LYS A 223 -16.88 -10.25 -6.74
C LYS A 223 -16.60 -10.91 -8.09
N GLU A 224 -17.59 -11.53 -8.75
CA GLU A 224 -17.34 -12.47 -9.87
C GLU A 224 -16.49 -11.90 -11.02
N ASN A 225 -16.46 -10.57 -11.18
CA ASN A 225 -15.70 -9.91 -12.25
C ASN A 225 -14.67 -8.87 -11.77
N PHE A 226 -14.32 -8.83 -10.48
CA PHE A 226 -13.33 -7.89 -9.93
C PHE A 226 -12.01 -8.62 -9.62
N ILE A 227 -10.98 -8.37 -10.44
CA ILE A 227 -9.69 -9.06 -10.37
C ILE A 227 -8.64 -8.11 -9.81
N ILE A 228 -8.12 -8.41 -8.63
CA ILE A 228 -7.02 -7.68 -8.00
C ILE A 228 -5.69 -8.14 -8.60
N LEU A 229 -4.87 -7.17 -9.00
CA LEU A 229 -3.60 -7.34 -9.70
C LEU A 229 -2.42 -6.80 -8.89
N ASN A 230 -2.52 -5.55 -8.41
CA ASN A 230 -1.44 -4.81 -7.73
C ASN A 230 -0.08 -4.91 -8.45
N ILE A 231 -0.09 -4.70 -9.77
CA ILE A 231 1.11 -4.80 -10.62
C ILE A 231 1.69 -3.40 -10.79
N PRO A 232 2.96 -3.14 -10.39
CA PRO A 232 3.61 -1.88 -10.66
C PRO A 232 3.94 -1.74 -12.14
N ASN A 233 4.01 -0.50 -12.62
CA ASN A 233 4.45 -0.19 -13.97
C ASN A 233 5.90 -0.67 -14.19
N GLU A 234 6.21 -1.23 -15.37
CA GLU A 234 7.50 -1.89 -15.64
C GLU A 234 8.73 -0.98 -15.46
N ARG A 235 8.55 0.34 -15.57
CA ARG A 235 9.63 1.33 -15.55
C ARG A 235 9.76 2.10 -14.24
N ASN A 236 8.65 2.30 -13.54
CA ASN A 236 8.62 2.95 -12.24
C ASN A 236 7.52 2.34 -11.37
N SER A 237 7.77 2.20 -10.07
CA SER A 237 6.78 1.67 -9.12
C SER A 237 5.79 2.73 -8.63
N GLU A 238 5.82 3.95 -9.18
CA GLU A 238 4.94 5.04 -8.75
C GLU A 238 3.51 4.85 -9.24
N VAL A 239 3.31 4.19 -10.38
CA VAL A 239 1.96 3.84 -10.90
C VAL A 239 1.74 2.35 -10.72
N VAL A 240 0.63 1.99 -10.10
CA VAL A 240 0.23 0.59 -9.88
C VAL A 240 -1.13 0.35 -10.52
N LEU A 241 -1.23 -0.74 -11.28
CA LEU A 241 -2.50 -1.31 -11.74
C LEU A 241 -3.05 -2.20 -10.61
N ASN A 242 -3.98 -1.65 -9.84
CA ASN A 242 -4.51 -2.29 -8.65
C ASN A 242 -5.51 -3.39 -9.00
N ALA A 243 -6.45 -3.12 -9.92
CA ALA A 243 -7.45 -4.10 -10.31
C ALA A 243 -8.01 -3.85 -11.72
N ILE A 244 -8.68 -4.86 -12.26
CA ILE A 244 -9.54 -4.75 -13.44
C ILE A 244 -10.93 -5.32 -13.13
N GLU A 245 -11.98 -4.63 -13.57
CA GLU A 245 -13.37 -5.05 -13.42
C GLU A 245 -14.08 -5.14 -14.76
N PHE A 246 -14.71 -6.29 -15.02
CA PHE A 246 -15.51 -6.52 -16.24
C PHE A 246 -17.00 -6.43 -15.91
N LYS A 247 -17.66 -5.34 -16.32
CA LYS A 247 -19.09 -5.13 -16.12
C LYS A 247 -19.82 -5.25 -17.45
N ASP A 248 -21.13 -5.47 -17.39
CA ASP A 248 -21.96 -5.65 -18.59
C ASP A 248 -21.94 -4.44 -19.54
N ASP A 249 -21.74 -3.25 -18.97
CA ASP A 249 -21.80 -1.95 -19.65
C ASP A 249 -20.44 -1.26 -19.79
N VAL A 250 -19.42 -1.67 -19.03
CA VAL A 250 -18.09 -1.03 -19.02
C VAL A 250 -17.00 -1.97 -18.51
N THR A 251 -15.78 -1.80 -19.00
CA THR A 251 -14.59 -2.39 -18.38
C THR A 251 -13.79 -1.30 -17.68
N ILE A 252 -13.35 -1.55 -16.45
CA ILE A 252 -12.69 -0.53 -15.61
C ILE A 252 -11.31 -1.03 -15.19
N ALA A 253 -10.26 -0.26 -15.48
CA ALA A 253 -8.96 -0.42 -14.84
C ALA A 253 -8.86 0.54 -13.64
N TYR A 254 -8.47 0.01 -12.50
CA TYR A 254 -8.27 0.75 -11.26
C TYR A 254 -6.77 0.92 -11.02
N LEU A 255 -6.34 2.16 -10.85
CA LEU A 255 -4.92 2.50 -10.72
C LEU A 255 -4.70 3.39 -9.50
N SER A 256 -3.45 3.43 -9.04
CA SER A 256 -2.95 4.43 -8.11
C SER A 256 -1.65 5.03 -8.59
N TYR A 257 -1.43 6.29 -8.25
CA TYR A 257 -0.18 7.00 -8.44
C TYR A 257 0.33 7.54 -7.10
N THR A 258 1.57 7.22 -6.73
CA THR A 258 2.25 7.78 -5.57
C THR A 258 3.33 8.75 -6.03
N ASN A 259 3.20 10.03 -5.68
CA ASN A 259 4.20 11.03 -6.01
C ASN A 259 5.38 10.97 -5.03
N LEU A 260 6.47 10.33 -5.47
CA LEU A 260 7.75 10.29 -4.76
C LEU A 260 8.83 11.10 -5.49
N ASN A 261 8.43 11.95 -6.44
CA ASN A 261 9.35 12.71 -7.26
C ASN A 261 9.67 14.08 -6.63
N LEU A 262 10.68 14.08 -5.76
CA LEU A 262 11.17 15.29 -5.09
C LEU A 262 11.65 16.38 -6.08
N SER A 263 12.01 15.99 -7.31
CA SER A 263 12.59 16.87 -8.32
C SER A 263 11.57 17.85 -8.94
N MET A 264 10.29 17.46 -8.98
CA MET A 264 9.20 18.24 -9.58
C MET A 264 8.24 18.81 -8.53
N GLY A 265 8.27 18.27 -7.31
CA GLY A 265 7.37 18.67 -6.23
C GLY A 265 5.95 18.21 -6.54
N GLU A 266 5.15 19.07 -7.16
CA GLU A 266 3.78 18.74 -7.57
C GLU A 266 3.77 18.05 -8.94
N MET A 267 3.00 16.97 -9.05
CA MET A 267 2.86 16.21 -10.29
C MET A 267 1.45 16.31 -10.82
N TYR A 268 1.31 16.39 -12.14
CA TYR A 268 0.02 16.31 -12.83
C TYR A 268 -0.06 14.99 -13.58
N ILE A 269 -1.09 14.20 -13.32
CA ILE A 269 -1.37 12.94 -14.03
C ILE A 269 -2.58 13.12 -14.95
N TRP A 270 -2.52 12.55 -16.14
CA TRP A 270 -3.62 12.59 -17.11
C TRP A 270 -3.67 11.32 -17.95
N CYS A 271 -4.80 11.08 -18.60
CA CYS A 271 -5.03 9.99 -19.53
C CYS A 271 -5.63 10.55 -20.82
N GLU A 272 -4.84 10.63 -21.88
CA GLU A 272 -5.34 11.09 -23.18
C GLU A 272 -6.37 10.11 -23.77
N ILE A 273 -7.45 10.65 -24.32
CA ILE A 273 -8.54 9.91 -24.96
C ILE A 273 -8.46 10.09 -26.48
N ASP A 274 -9.05 9.18 -27.25
CA ASP A 274 -9.18 9.25 -28.72
C ASP A 274 -7.84 9.24 -29.49
N LYS A 275 -6.81 8.59 -28.94
CA LYS A 275 -5.48 8.45 -29.58
C LYS A 275 -5.25 7.11 -30.28
N GLY A 276 -6.22 6.18 -30.25
CA GLY A 276 -6.06 4.86 -30.84
C GLY A 276 -4.85 4.11 -30.26
N ASP A 277 -3.98 3.58 -31.13
CA ASP A 277 -2.78 2.82 -30.76
C ASP A 277 -1.72 3.66 -30.02
N ASP A 278 -1.78 4.99 -30.12
CA ASP A 278 -0.88 5.89 -29.40
C ASP A 278 -1.40 6.24 -27.99
N GLY A 279 -2.63 5.81 -27.65
CA GLY A 279 -3.30 6.07 -26.38
C GLY A 279 -3.27 4.92 -25.38
N PHE A 280 -4.08 5.05 -24.32
CA PHE A 280 -4.26 3.98 -23.34
C PHE A 280 -5.19 2.90 -23.88
N LEU A 281 -4.76 1.65 -23.84
CA LEU A 281 -5.53 0.52 -24.37
C LEU A 281 -5.32 -0.76 -23.55
N ILE A 282 -6.32 -1.64 -23.61
CA ILE A 282 -6.21 -3.06 -23.25
C ILE A 282 -5.99 -3.84 -24.54
N HIS A 283 -4.93 -4.65 -24.59
CA HIS A 283 -4.64 -5.59 -25.67
C HIS A 283 -4.91 -7.01 -25.17
N ASP A 284 -5.91 -7.68 -25.75
CA ASP A 284 -6.14 -9.11 -25.62
C ASP A 284 -5.07 -9.85 -26.44
N LEU A 285 -4.16 -10.52 -25.74
CA LEU A 285 -3.02 -11.19 -26.36
C LEU A 285 -3.40 -12.53 -27.00
N ASP A 286 -4.56 -13.10 -26.66
CA ASP A 286 -5.01 -14.38 -27.19
C ASP A 286 -5.69 -14.20 -28.56
N ASN A 287 -6.45 -13.12 -28.72
CA ASN A 287 -7.21 -12.83 -29.96
C ASN A 287 -6.70 -11.61 -30.74
N ASP A 288 -5.61 -10.98 -30.29
CA ASP A 288 -5.02 -9.77 -30.87
C ASP A 288 -6.01 -8.59 -30.98
N SER A 289 -6.99 -8.54 -30.08
CA SER A 289 -8.02 -7.48 -30.05
C SER A 289 -7.59 -6.33 -29.15
N LYS A 290 -7.84 -5.09 -29.58
CA LYS A 290 -7.51 -3.88 -28.80
C LYS A 290 -8.77 -3.11 -28.40
N TYR A 291 -8.80 -2.70 -27.14
CA TYR A 291 -9.88 -1.92 -26.55
C TYR A 291 -9.32 -0.60 -26.03
N TYR A 292 -9.71 0.50 -26.67
CA TYR A 292 -9.17 1.83 -26.38
C TYR A 292 -9.93 2.49 -25.23
N VAL A 293 -9.23 3.33 -24.47
CA VAL A 293 -9.83 4.14 -23.41
C VAL A 293 -10.99 4.99 -23.94
N THR A 294 -12.06 5.09 -23.16
CA THR A 294 -13.24 5.91 -23.46
C THR A 294 -13.39 7.09 -22.51
N SER A 295 -12.93 6.97 -21.27
CA SER A 295 -12.93 8.05 -20.27
C SER A 295 -11.99 7.73 -19.11
N SER A 296 -11.72 8.71 -18.24
CA SER A 296 -11.01 8.51 -16.98
C SER A 296 -11.53 9.44 -15.89
N THR A 297 -11.19 9.17 -14.62
CA THR A 297 -11.48 10.07 -13.50
C THR A 297 -10.36 11.09 -13.23
N ILE A 298 -9.37 11.18 -14.13
CA ILE A 298 -8.30 12.18 -14.08
C ILE A 298 -8.38 13.08 -15.32
N GLY A 299 -7.54 14.11 -15.35
CA GLY A 299 -7.40 14.97 -16.52
C GLY A 299 -7.15 14.20 -17.83
N VAL A 300 -7.48 14.81 -18.97
CA VAL A 300 -7.30 14.19 -20.30
C VAL A 300 -6.12 14.73 -21.08
N ASP A 301 -5.45 15.75 -20.55
CA ASP A 301 -4.29 16.40 -21.14
C ASP A 301 -3.44 17.07 -20.04
N LYS A 302 -2.29 17.60 -20.43
CA LYS A 302 -1.34 18.27 -19.51
C LYS A 302 -1.94 19.50 -18.82
N MET A 303 -2.80 20.26 -19.49
CA MET A 303 -3.38 21.50 -18.96
C MET A 303 -4.51 21.23 -17.96
N ASN A 304 -5.26 20.14 -18.16
CA ASN A 304 -6.38 19.73 -17.32
C ASN A 304 -6.03 18.54 -16.41
N GLY A 305 -4.74 18.26 -16.22
CA GLY A 305 -4.24 17.13 -15.44
C GLY A 305 -4.69 17.16 -13.98
N THR A 306 -4.77 15.99 -13.37
CA THR A 306 -5.06 15.87 -11.94
C THR A 306 -3.78 16.10 -11.14
N LYS A 307 -3.80 17.12 -10.29
CA LYS A 307 -2.70 17.45 -9.39
C LYS A 307 -2.56 16.41 -8.27
N VAL A 308 -1.33 15.99 -8.00
CA VAL A 308 -0.93 15.09 -6.90
C VAL A 308 0.28 15.69 -6.20
N SER A 309 0.08 16.14 -4.96
CA SER A 309 1.14 16.70 -4.11
C SER A 309 2.24 15.68 -3.83
N LEU A 310 3.45 16.16 -3.54
CA LEU A 310 4.56 15.32 -3.11
C LEU A 310 4.16 14.51 -1.85
N ALA A 311 4.68 13.28 -1.75
CA ALA A 311 4.35 12.36 -0.67
C ALA A 311 2.86 12.03 -0.56
N SER A 312 2.11 12.10 -1.66
CA SER A 312 0.68 11.73 -1.68
C SER A 312 0.40 10.63 -2.68
N ASN A 313 -0.57 9.78 -2.35
CA ASN A 313 -1.14 8.77 -3.22
C ASN A 313 -2.51 9.23 -3.74
N TYR A 314 -2.75 8.97 -5.03
CA TYR A 314 -4.00 9.27 -5.70
C TYR A 314 -4.51 8.04 -6.45
N LYS A 315 -5.74 7.62 -6.12
CA LYS A 315 -6.41 6.47 -6.75
C LYS A 315 -7.37 6.97 -7.83
N PHE A 316 -7.35 6.32 -9.00
CA PHE A 316 -8.15 6.74 -10.15
C PHE A 316 -8.63 5.56 -10.99
N LYS A 317 -9.59 5.81 -11.88
CA LYS A 317 -10.18 4.81 -12.76
C LYS A 317 -10.03 5.23 -14.22
N VAL A 318 -9.77 4.24 -15.06
CA VAL A 318 -9.76 4.39 -16.52
C VAL A 318 -10.77 3.42 -17.11
N PHE A 319 -11.61 3.91 -18.01
CA PHE A 319 -12.76 3.19 -18.52
C PHE A 319 -12.53 2.79 -19.98
N PHE A 320 -13.00 1.60 -20.32
CA PHE A 320 -12.93 0.99 -21.64
C PHE A 320 -14.32 0.46 -22.04
N PRO A 321 -14.57 0.15 -23.33
CA PRO A 321 -15.79 -0.49 -23.75
C PRO A 321 -16.06 -1.80 -22.98
N PRO A 322 -17.32 -2.25 -22.89
CA PRO A 322 -17.64 -3.53 -22.28
C PRO A 322 -16.96 -4.66 -23.04
N ILE A 323 -16.13 -5.43 -22.34
CA ILE A 323 -15.47 -6.63 -22.89
C ILE A 323 -16.24 -7.84 -22.38
N LYS A 324 -16.99 -8.47 -23.29
CA LYS A 324 -17.85 -9.63 -22.97
C LYS A 324 -17.13 -10.97 -23.13
N SER A 325 -15.98 -10.99 -23.78
CA SER A 325 -15.12 -12.17 -23.89
C SER A 325 -14.38 -12.41 -22.58
N THR A 326 -14.21 -13.68 -22.21
CA THR A 326 -13.27 -14.04 -21.14
C THR A 326 -11.86 -13.74 -21.61
N LEU A 327 -11.20 -12.76 -21.00
CA LEU A 327 -9.79 -12.50 -21.24
C LEU A 327 -8.93 -13.39 -20.34
N HIS A 328 -7.88 -13.99 -20.92
CA HIS A 328 -6.89 -14.77 -20.18
C HIS A 328 -5.57 -14.02 -20.10
N LYS A 329 -5.04 -13.55 -21.23
CA LYS A 329 -3.79 -12.78 -21.26
C LYS A 329 -3.98 -11.39 -21.82
N ILE A 330 -3.56 -10.37 -21.08
CA ILE A 330 -3.71 -8.98 -21.48
C ILE A 330 -2.41 -8.18 -21.35
N SER A 331 -2.35 -7.08 -22.08
CA SER A 331 -1.49 -5.95 -21.74
C SER A 331 -2.33 -4.68 -21.60
N ILE A 332 -1.99 -3.81 -20.66
CA ILE A 332 -2.57 -2.47 -20.53
C ILE A 332 -1.43 -1.47 -20.71
N THR A 333 -1.51 -0.64 -21.75
CA THR A 333 -0.37 0.20 -22.16
C THR A 333 -0.84 1.58 -22.61
N TYR A 334 -0.05 2.62 -22.32
CA TYR A 334 -0.19 3.95 -22.90
C TYR A 334 0.83 4.17 -24.02
N GLY A 335 0.37 4.03 -25.27
CA GLY A 335 1.20 4.16 -26.46
C GLY A 335 2.41 3.22 -26.50
N ASN A 336 3.28 3.45 -27.50
CA ASN A 336 4.55 2.73 -27.68
C ASN A 336 5.77 3.49 -27.13
N THR A 337 5.55 4.61 -26.42
CA THR A 337 6.63 5.49 -25.98
C THR A 337 7.29 4.99 -24.70
N SER A 338 8.52 5.45 -24.47
CA SER A 338 9.30 5.14 -23.27
C SER A 338 8.75 5.71 -21.97
N ARG A 339 7.80 6.66 -22.04
CA ARG A 339 7.24 7.38 -20.88
C ARG A 339 5.83 6.97 -20.50
N GLY A 340 5.14 6.19 -21.32
CA GLY A 340 3.79 5.72 -21.02
C GLY A 340 3.75 4.68 -19.91
N TRP A 341 2.58 4.49 -19.29
CA TRP A 341 2.33 3.40 -18.35
C TRP A 341 2.24 2.07 -19.09
N GLN A 342 2.98 1.06 -18.63
CA GLN A 342 3.15 -0.22 -19.31
C GLN A 342 2.95 -1.36 -18.30
N PHE A 343 1.90 -2.15 -18.53
CA PHE A 343 1.60 -3.37 -17.78
C PHE A 343 1.41 -4.51 -18.78
N ARG A 344 2.49 -5.25 -19.12
CA ARG A 344 2.46 -6.20 -20.23
C ARG A 344 2.38 -7.65 -19.74
N ASN A 345 1.85 -8.52 -20.61
CA ASN A 345 1.85 -9.98 -20.44
C ASN A 345 1.21 -10.44 -19.11
N ILE A 346 0.12 -9.80 -18.70
CA ILE A 346 -0.63 -10.14 -17.50
C ILE A 346 -1.45 -11.40 -17.77
N ASP A 347 -1.17 -12.47 -17.05
CA ASP A 347 -1.98 -13.69 -17.01
C ASP A 347 -3.09 -13.54 -15.96
N LEU A 348 -4.30 -13.17 -16.39
CA LEU A 348 -5.45 -12.95 -15.50
C LEU A 348 -5.90 -14.22 -14.79
N ASP A 349 -5.67 -15.41 -15.34
CA ASP A 349 -6.13 -16.65 -14.74
C ASP A 349 -5.35 -16.96 -13.46
N LYS A 350 -4.08 -16.54 -13.37
CA LYS A 350 -3.29 -16.59 -12.14
C LYS A 350 -3.96 -15.78 -11.02
N TYR A 351 -4.47 -14.59 -11.33
CA TYR A 351 -5.10 -13.69 -10.35
C TYR A 351 -6.55 -14.07 -10.01
N LYS A 352 -7.25 -14.77 -10.92
CA LYS A 352 -8.59 -15.33 -10.64
C LYS A 352 -8.54 -16.57 -9.73
N SER A 353 -7.56 -17.45 -9.95
CA SER A 353 -7.53 -18.79 -9.33
C SER A 353 -6.57 -18.92 -8.15
N ASN A 354 -5.47 -18.16 -8.13
CA ASN A 354 -4.36 -18.30 -7.18
C ASN A 354 -3.80 -16.93 -6.80
N PHE A 355 -4.67 -16.03 -6.35
CA PHE A 355 -4.23 -14.74 -5.83
C PHE A 355 -3.38 -14.97 -4.57
N THR A 356 -2.11 -14.59 -4.62
CA THR A 356 -1.18 -14.71 -3.49
C THR A 356 -0.81 -13.34 -2.93
N VAL A 357 -0.76 -13.22 -1.61
CA VAL A 357 -0.36 -11.99 -0.93
C VAL A 357 1.15 -11.99 -0.71
N ASP A 358 1.87 -11.15 -1.45
CA ASP A 358 3.26 -10.82 -1.11
C ASP A 358 3.27 -9.77 0.01
N MET A 359 3.79 -10.17 1.17
CA MET A 359 3.71 -9.37 2.39
C MET A 359 4.50 -8.07 2.31
N ASP A 360 5.72 -8.16 1.80
CA ASP A 360 6.61 -7.02 1.67
C ASP A 360 5.99 -5.97 0.73
N SER A 361 5.46 -6.42 -0.40
CA SER A 361 4.76 -5.53 -1.34
C SER A 361 3.46 -5.00 -0.74
N TYR A 362 2.65 -5.83 -0.08
CA TYR A 362 1.38 -5.42 0.51
C TYR A 362 1.57 -4.31 1.55
N GLN A 363 2.52 -4.46 2.47
CA GLN A 363 2.76 -3.46 3.51
C GLN A 363 3.23 -2.13 2.93
N LYS A 364 4.12 -2.15 1.93
CA LYS A 364 4.59 -0.92 1.27
C LYS A 364 3.49 -0.24 0.47
N GLU A 365 2.72 -1.00 -0.30
CA GLU A 365 1.58 -0.46 -1.04
C GLU A 365 0.47 0.04 -0.11
N TYR A 366 0.28 -0.60 1.05
CA TYR A 366 -0.61 -0.07 2.10
C TYR A 366 -0.08 1.25 2.67
N ALA A 367 1.21 1.31 3.04
CA ALA A 367 1.81 2.55 3.50
C ALA A 367 1.67 3.67 2.47
N TYR A 368 1.96 3.42 1.19
CA TYR A 368 1.71 4.36 0.11
C TYR A 368 0.23 4.76 0.01
N SER A 369 -0.70 3.81 0.09
CA SER A 369 -2.13 4.10 -0.05
C SER A 369 -2.70 4.98 1.08
N THR A 370 -2.03 4.99 2.25
CA THR A 370 -2.37 5.87 3.39
C THR A 370 -1.71 7.26 3.31
N MET A 371 -0.72 7.44 2.42
CA MET A 371 -0.02 8.70 2.28
C MET A 371 -0.91 9.76 1.62
N HIS A 372 -1.24 10.79 2.38
CA HIS A 372 -1.91 11.98 1.89
C HIS A 372 -1.29 13.21 2.54
N GLU A 373 -1.28 14.34 1.82
CA GLU A 373 -0.72 15.59 2.30
C GLU A 373 -1.20 15.93 3.74
N GLY A 374 -0.24 16.05 4.67
CA GLY A 374 -0.51 16.35 6.07
C GLY A 374 -0.93 15.16 6.94
N ASN A 375 -1.05 13.94 6.39
CA ASN A 375 -1.37 12.73 7.14
C ASN A 375 -0.42 11.58 6.77
N PHE A 376 0.67 11.45 7.54
CA PHE A 376 1.74 10.48 7.28
C PHE A 376 1.98 9.47 8.41
N ASN A 377 1.30 9.60 9.55
CA ASN A 377 1.64 8.85 10.76
C ASN A 377 1.62 7.33 10.52
N GLU A 378 0.56 6.84 9.88
CA GLU A 378 0.41 5.41 9.60
C GLU A 378 1.46 4.91 8.61
N ALA A 379 1.70 5.65 7.52
CA ALA A 379 2.76 5.33 6.57
C ALA A 379 4.15 5.31 7.23
N ILE A 380 4.47 6.30 8.08
CA ILE A 380 5.73 6.38 8.83
C ILE A 380 5.89 5.16 9.74
N ASP A 381 4.86 4.79 10.48
CA ASP A 381 4.89 3.64 11.39
C ASP A 381 5.17 2.34 10.62
N ILE A 382 4.50 2.15 9.47
CA ILE A 382 4.68 0.96 8.62
C ILE A 382 6.10 0.93 8.03
N PHE A 383 6.56 2.01 7.39
CA PHE A 383 7.91 2.04 6.81
C PHE A 383 9.01 1.88 7.87
N THR A 384 8.82 2.46 9.06
CA THR A 384 9.74 2.28 10.18
C THR A 384 9.77 0.83 10.65
N SER A 385 8.60 0.16 10.72
CA SER A 385 8.53 -1.26 11.02
C SER A 385 9.30 -2.10 10.00
N ILE A 386 9.13 -1.81 8.70
CA ILE A 386 9.87 -2.50 7.63
C ILE A 386 11.38 -2.28 7.80
N LEU A 387 11.84 -1.06 8.08
CA LEU A 387 13.27 -0.78 8.27
C LEU A 387 13.87 -1.41 9.54
N ASN A 388 13.06 -1.65 10.57
CA ASN A 388 13.53 -2.40 11.75
C ASN A 388 13.84 -3.86 11.41
N GLU A 389 13.16 -4.43 10.42
CA GLU A 389 13.39 -5.80 9.94
C GLU A 389 14.43 -5.87 8.81
N LYS A 390 14.38 -4.89 7.89
CA LYS A 390 15.17 -4.79 6.66
C LYS A 390 15.68 -3.36 6.52
N ALA A 391 16.75 -3.03 7.24
CA ALA A 391 17.31 -1.68 7.30
C ALA A 391 17.72 -1.13 5.92
N GLU A 392 18.02 -2.01 4.97
CA GLU A 392 18.39 -1.69 3.61
C GLU A 392 17.20 -1.51 2.64
N ASP A 393 15.93 -1.63 3.05
CA ASP A 393 14.81 -1.48 2.11
C ASP A 393 14.76 -0.06 1.52
N ILE A 394 15.18 0.05 0.26
CA ILE A 394 15.39 1.33 -0.41
C ILE A 394 14.08 2.11 -0.63
N GLN A 395 12.97 1.41 -0.83
CA GLN A 395 11.66 2.04 -1.02
C GLN A 395 11.20 2.73 0.26
N SER A 396 11.34 2.06 1.40
CA SER A 396 10.99 2.60 2.72
C SER A 396 11.91 3.75 3.12
N LEU A 397 13.23 3.63 2.91
CA LEU A 397 14.17 4.74 3.11
C LEU A 397 13.82 5.96 2.24
N ASN A 398 13.48 5.72 0.97
CA ASN A 398 13.09 6.78 0.06
C ASN A 398 11.80 7.48 0.49
N ALA A 399 10.77 6.70 0.81
CA ALA A 399 9.47 7.22 1.25
C ALA A 399 9.60 8.05 2.53
N LEU A 400 10.29 7.53 3.55
CA LEU A 400 10.54 8.26 4.81
C LEU A 400 11.38 9.52 4.60
N GLY A 401 12.38 9.48 3.70
CA GLY A 401 13.15 10.66 3.34
C GLY A 401 12.30 11.76 2.70
N ILE A 402 11.40 11.40 1.79
CA ILE A 402 10.48 12.33 1.12
C ILE A 402 9.41 12.85 2.10
N ILE A 403 8.83 11.98 2.93
CA ILE A 403 7.89 12.39 3.98
C ILE A 403 8.57 13.39 4.93
N SER A 404 9.79 13.09 5.37
CA SER A 404 10.59 13.96 6.25
C SER A 404 10.85 15.32 5.60
N TYR A 405 11.14 15.36 4.30
CA TYR A 405 11.27 16.61 3.56
C TYR A 405 9.97 17.42 3.53
N VAL A 406 8.83 16.77 3.23
CA VAL A 406 7.52 17.44 3.16
C VAL A 406 7.09 18.03 4.51
N VAL A 407 7.48 17.42 5.64
CA VAL A 407 7.21 17.96 6.99
C VAL A 407 8.31 18.92 7.50
N ASP A 408 9.15 19.45 6.59
CA ASP A 408 10.28 20.35 6.88
C ASP A 408 11.34 19.78 7.84
N ASN A 409 11.39 18.45 8.02
CA ASN A 409 12.42 17.77 8.80
C ASN A 409 13.60 17.34 7.91
N ASN A 410 14.31 18.35 7.42
CA ASN A 410 15.44 18.17 6.50
C ASN A 410 16.61 17.33 7.07
N ARG A 411 16.76 17.28 8.39
CA ARG A 411 17.81 16.47 9.03
C ARG A 411 17.54 14.98 8.85
N ASP A 412 16.32 14.55 9.11
CA ASP A 412 15.95 13.14 8.97
C ASP A 412 15.85 12.76 7.50
N ALA A 413 15.39 13.68 6.63
CA ALA A 413 15.44 13.49 5.17
C ALA A 413 16.86 13.22 4.67
N GLU A 414 17.84 14.06 5.04
CA GLU A 414 19.26 13.86 4.68
C GLU A 414 19.79 12.53 5.22
N SER A 415 19.38 12.14 6.43
CA SER A 415 19.78 10.86 7.05
C SER A 415 19.25 9.67 6.26
N TYR A 416 17.96 9.64 5.92
CA TYR A 416 17.36 8.53 5.17
C TYR A 416 17.93 8.41 3.76
N PHE A 417 18.12 9.52 3.04
CA PHE A 417 18.76 9.48 1.72
C PHE A 417 20.22 9.03 1.80
N SER A 418 20.95 9.43 2.84
CA SER A 418 22.33 8.99 3.06
C SER A 418 22.41 7.49 3.38
N GLN A 419 21.49 6.96 4.19
CA GLN A 419 21.37 5.52 4.44
C GLN A 419 21.05 4.75 3.15
N ALA A 420 20.14 5.26 2.31
CA ALA A 420 19.85 4.64 1.02
C ALA A 420 21.09 4.55 0.12
N ILE A 421 21.94 5.58 0.13
CA ILE A 421 23.22 5.59 -0.60
C ILE A 421 24.24 4.62 0.02
N GLU A 422 24.31 4.55 1.35
CA GLU A 422 25.23 3.65 2.06
C GLU A 422 24.91 2.18 1.78
N TYR A 423 23.64 1.79 1.88
CA TYR A 423 23.19 0.43 1.60
C TYR A 423 23.20 0.09 0.10
N HIS A 424 22.87 1.06 -0.77
CA HIS A 424 22.76 0.86 -2.22
C HIS A 424 23.60 1.87 -3.00
N PRO A 425 24.94 1.81 -2.92
CA PRO A 425 25.82 2.83 -3.50
C PRO A 425 25.78 2.92 -5.03
N ASN A 426 25.22 1.90 -5.69
CA ASN A 426 25.02 1.83 -7.15
C ASN A 426 23.59 2.17 -7.58
N ASN A 427 22.68 2.47 -6.64
CA ASN A 427 21.34 2.92 -6.96
C ASN A 427 21.28 4.46 -6.99
N PRO A 428 20.77 5.08 -8.07
CA PRO A 428 20.77 6.53 -8.21
C PRO A 428 19.73 7.26 -7.34
N ILE A 429 18.69 6.58 -6.83
CA ILE A 429 17.53 7.21 -6.16
C ILE A 429 17.96 8.08 -4.97
N GLY A 430 18.78 7.53 -4.07
CA GLY A 430 19.25 8.26 -2.90
C GLY A 430 20.06 9.51 -3.25
N TYR A 431 20.93 9.42 -4.27
CA TYR A 431 21.70 10.56 -4.76
C TYR A 431 20.81 11.64 -5.38
N ILE A 432 19.82 11.26 -6.19
CA ILE A 432 18.89 12.21 -6.82
C ILE A 432 18.13 12.99 -5.75
N ASN A 433 17.55 12.30 -4.78
CA ASN A 433 16.73 12.95 -3.76
C ASN A 433 17.57 13.79 -2.77
N ARG A 434 18.76 13.32 -2.39
CA ARG A 434 19.66 14.13 -1.56
C ARG A 434 20.20 15.36 -2.31
N CYS A 435 20.44 15.25 -3.61
CA CYS A 435 20.77 16.40 -4.46
C CYS A 435 19.67 17.47 -4.40
N HIS A 436 18.40 17.09 -4.51
CA HIS A 436 17.28 18.05 -4.42
C HIS A 436 17.22 18.73 -3.06
N LEU A 437 17.38 17.96 -1.99
CA LEU A 437 17.48 18.49 -0.64
C LEU A 437 18.62 19.51 -0.52
N TYR A 438 19.84 19.18 -0.97
CA TYR A 438 20.98 20.10 -0.93
C TYR A 438 20.77 21.37 -1.75
N ARG A 439 20.22 21.25 -2.97
CA ARG A 439 19.91 22.41 -3.82
C ARG A 439 18.88 23.33 -3.15
N SER A 440 17.85 22.78 -2.51
CA SER A 440 16.87 23.57 -1.73
C SER A 440 17.51 24.36 -0.58
N GLN A 441 18.61 23.85 -0.02
CA GLN A 441 19.41 24.47 1.02
C GLN A 441 20.54 25.36 0.47
N LYS A 442 20.61 25.57 -0.85
CA LYS A 442 21.69 26.30 -1.56
C LYS A 442 23.09 25.68 -1.40
N ARG A 443 23.16 24.39 -1.06
CA ARG A 443 24.37 23.57 -0.97
C ARG A 443 24.72 23.02 -2.35
N ASN A 444 25.00 23.92 -3.28
CA ASN A 444 25.10 23.60 -4.71
C ASN A 444 26.28 22.69 -5.04
N GLU A 445 27.39 22.76 -4.29
CA GLU A 445 28.55 21.89 -4.51
C GLU A 445 28.24 20.43 -4.16
N GLU A 446 27.59 20.18 -3.02
CA GLU A 446 27.17 18.82 -2.65
C GLU A 446 26.07 18.30 -3.59
N ALA A 447 25.10 19.14 -3.96
CA ALA A 447 24.08 18.79 -4.95
C ALA A 447 24.71 18.38 -6.28
N LEU A 448 25.70 19.14 -6.76
CA LEU A 448 26.42 18.86 -8.00
C LEU A 448 27.18 17.52 -7.94
N GLN A 449 27.77 17.18 -6.79
CA GLN A 449 28.44 15.89 -6.59
C GLN A 449 27.45 14.73 -6.69
N ASP A 450 26.33 14.81 -5.98
CA ASP A 450 25.33 13.76 -5.94
C ASP A 450 24.67 13.54 -7.31
N ILE A 451 24.23 14.61 -7.99
CA ILE A 451 23.63 14.45 -9.33
C ILE A 451 24.63 13.94 -10.36
N THR A 452 25.90 14.34 -10.27
CA THR A 452 26.94 13.83 -11.17
C THR A 452 27.17 12.34 -10.92
N LYS A 453 27.14 11.90 -9.66
CA LYS A 453 27.21 10.48 -9.31
C LYS A 453 25.99 9.72 -9.84
N ALA A 454 24.77 10.25 -9.71
CA ALA A 454 23.56 9.66 -10.24
C ALA A 454 23.60 9.48 -11.77
N ILE A 455 24.03 10.52 -12.51
CA ILE A 455 24.22 10.46 -13.97
C ILE A 455 25.23 9.39 -14.37
N ASN A 456 26.34 9.25 -13.62
CA ASN A 456 27.34 8.23 -13.90
C ASN A 456 26.85 6.81 -13.64
N LEU A 457 25.92 6.63 -12.68
CA LEU A 457 25.29 5.34 -12.39
C LEU A 457 24.22 4.98 -13.43
N ASN A 458 23.44 5.98 -13.89
CA ASN A 458 22.43 5.80 -14.92
C ASN A 458 22.49 6.96 -15.94
N ASN A 459 23.22 6.73 -17.02
CA ASN A 459 23.51 7.74 -18.03
C ASN A 459 22.36 8.01 -19.03
N ALA A 460 21.30 7.21 -18.97
CA ALA A 460 20.20 7.19 -19.93
C ALA A 460 18.95 7.96 -19.47
N GLN A 461 19.06 8.77 -18.40
CA GLN A 461 17.95 9.56 -17.86
C GLN A 461 18.16 11.05 -18.16
N PRO A 462 17.46 11.62 -19.16
CA PRO A 462 17.63 13.01 -19.57
C PRO A 462 17.29 14.00 -18.43
N ASP A 463 16.34 13.66 -17.57
CA ASP A 463 15.93 14.45 -16.41
C ASP A 463 17.11 14.70 -15.45
N ASN A 464 18.05 13.76 -15.31
CA ASN A 464 19.21 14.01 -14.45
C ASN A 464 20.13 15.11 -15.02
N TYR A 465 20.22 15.24 -16.34
CA TYR A 465 20.99 16.32 -16.97
C TYR A 465 20.30 17.67 -16.75
N THR A 466 18.97 17.75 -16.85
CA THR A 466 18.26 19.01 -16.58
C THR A 466 18.41 19.42 -15.12
N GLN A 467 18.35 18.46 -14.17
CA GLN A 467 18.60 18.76 -12.76
C GLN A 467 20.03 19.28 -12.50
N ARG A 468 21.04 18.72 -13.17
CA ARG A 468 22.41 19.24 -13.09
C ARG A 468 22.57 20.60 -13.79
N ALA A 469 21.89 20.82 -14.91
CA ALA A 469 21.88 22.10 -15.60
C ALA A 469 21.35 23.21 -14.71
N PHE A 470 20.27 22.96 -13.97
CA PHE A 470 19.76 23.91 -12.98
C PHE A 470 20.77 24.23 -11.89
N ILE A 471 21.50 23.24 -11.37
CA ILE A 471 22.57 23.48 -10.37
C ILE A 471 23.70 24.33 -10.98
N TYR A 472 24.08 24.07 -12.23
CA TYR A 472 25.05 24.92 -12.93
C TYR A 472 24.53 26.35 -13.12
N MET A 473 23.25 26.54 -13.43
CA MET A 473 22.62 27.87 -13.51
C MET A 473 22.66 28.57 -12.14
N ASP A 474 22.32 27.87 -11.05
CA ASP A 474 22.39 28.39 -9.67
C ASP A 474 23.83 28.79 -9.27
N MET A 475 24.83 28.20 -9.91
CA MET A 475 26.27 28.50 -9.75
C MET A 475 26.81 29.48 -10.82
N ASN A 476 25.98 29.99 -11.74
CA ASN A 476 26.37 30.82 -12.89
C ASN A 476 27.37 30.16 -13.87
N MET A 477 27.39 28.83 -13.94
CA MET A 477 28.22 28.04 -14.85
C MET A 477 27.46 27.79 -16.17
N TRP A 478 27.19 28.88 -16.89
CA TRP A 478 26.26 28.90 -18.04
C TRP A 478 26.67 27.99 -19.19
N ASP A 479 27.97 27.82 -19.43
CA ASP A 479 28.54 26.93 -20.45
C ASP A 479 28.18 25.46 -20.18
N LYS A 480 28.32 25.03 -18.93
CA LYS A 480 27.99 23.66 -18.52
C LYS A 480 26.49 23.42 -18.49
N ALA A 481 25.72 24.41 -18.04
CA ALA A 481 24.26 24.34 -18.07
C ALA A 481 23.73 24.21 -19.51
N GLU A 482 24.23 25.02 -20.46
CA GLU A 482 23.85 24.93 -21.87
C GLU A 482 24.14 23.53 -22.44
N SER A 483 25.31 22.97 -22.12
CA SER A 483 25.69 21.63 -22.58
C SER A 483 24.75 20.55 -22.04
N ASP A 484 24.35 20.61 -20.77
CA ASP A 484 23.43 19.63 -20.19
C ASP A 484 22.00 19.80 -20.73
N TRP A 485 21.53 21.03 -20.96
CA TRP A 485 20.25 21.27 -21.64
C TRP A 485 20.25 20.74 -23.08
N THR A 486 21.32 20.97 -23.82
CA THR A 486 21.49 20.41 -25.17
C THR A 486 21.47 18.89 -25.12
N LYS A 487 22.11 18.28 -24.11
CA LYS A 487 22.09 16.83 -23.94
C LYS A 487 20.69 16.28 -23.65
N ALA A 488 19.90 16.98 -22.84
CA ALA A 488 18.51 16.59 -22.59
C ALA A 488 17.66 16.68 -23.87
N LEU A 489 17.82 17.78 -24.62
CA LEU A 489 17.13 18.07 -25.90
C LEU A 489 17.50 17.12 -27.05
N ASP A 490 18.52 16.27 -26.91
CA ASP A 490 18.78 15.18 -27.85
C ASP A 490 17.63 14.15 -27.87
N THR A 491 16.83 14.07 -26.78
CA THR A 491 15.74 13.11 -26.63
C THR A 491 14.40 13.64 -27.16
N ASP A 492 13.60 12.76 -27.74
CA ASP A 492 12.34 13.13 -28.39
C ASP A 492 11.33 13.74 -27.41
N ASP A 493 11.39 13.33 -26.16
CA ASP A 493 10.52 13.86 -25.13
C ASP A 493 10.85 15.33 -24.79
N PHE A 494 12.13 15.67 -24.63
CA PHE A 494 12.55 17.04 -24.34
C PHE A 494 12.49 17.94 -25.59
N LYS A 495 12.59 17.40 -26.80
CA LYS A 495 12.38 18.18 -28.04
C LYS A 495 11.00 18.83 -28.13
N ARG A 496 10.02 18.31 -27.39
CA ARG A 496 8.65 18.82 -27.31
C ARG A 496 8.39 19.63 -26.03
N ASP A 497 9.41 19.84 -25.20
CA ASP A 497 9.31 20.59 -23.96
C ASP A 497 9.75 22.05 -24.15
N ALA A 498 8.78 22.96 -24.17
CA ALA A 498 9.04 24.40 -24.29
C ALA A 498 9.97 24.92 -23.18
N MET A 499 9.87 24.38 -21.96
CA MET A 499 10.65 24.81 -20.80
C MET A 499 12.15 24.49 -20.97
N ALA A 500 12.49 23.39 -21.64
CA ALA A 500 13.89 23.04 -21.91
C ALA A 500 14.56 24.05 -22.87
N TYR A 501 13.86 24.48 -23.93
CA TYR A 501 14.36 25.53 -24.82
C TYR A 501 14.45 26.88 -24.13
N TYR A 502 13.45 27.25 -23.32
CA TYR A 502 13.48 28.46 -22.51
C TYR A 502 14.72 28.53 -21.60
N ASN A 503 15.00 27.46 -20.84
CA ASN A 503 16.15 27.41 -19.94
C ASN A 503 17.49 27.41 -20.70
N ARG A 504 17.57 26.74 -21.86
CA ARG A 504 18.77 26.81 -22.71
C ARG A 504 18.98 28.20 -23.30
N ALA A 505 17.91 28.89 -23.70
CA ALA A 505 17.97 30.27 -24.19
C ALA A 505 18.53 31.21 -23.13
N ILE A 506 18.13 31.06 -21.86
CA ILE A 506 18.71 31.82 -20.73
C ILE A 506 20.22 31.62 -20.68
N CYS A 507 20.70 30.36 -20.72
CA CYS A 507 22.13 30.06 -20.68
C CYS A 507 22.87 30.74 -21.85
N ARG A 508 22.34 30.63 -23.07
CA ARG A 508 22.91 31.23 -24.28
C ARG A 508 22.93 32.76 -24.26
N ILE A 509 21.94 33.41 -23.64
CA ILE A 509 21.94 34.86 -23.42
C ILE A 509 23.13 35.26 -22.54
N TYR A 510 23.37 34.54 -21.44
CA TYR A 510 24.51 34.80 -20.55
C TYR A 510 25.87 34.49 -21.20
N LEU A 511 25.91 33.56 -22.16
CA LEU A 511 27.08 33.29 -22.99
C LEU A 511 27.26 34.29 -24.16
N ASN A 512 26.35 35.26 -24.30
CA ASN A 512 26.31 36.26 -25.38
C ASN A 512 26.10 35.64 -26.79
N GLU A 513 25.45 34.47 -26.86
CA GLU A 513 25.14 33.73 -28.08
C GLU A 513 23.73 34.07 -28.60
N LYS A 514 23.48 35.37 -28.82
CA LYS A 514 22.13 35.91 -29.03
C LYS A 514 21.34 35.23 -30.15
N LYS A 515 22.00 34.92 -31.28
CA LYS A 515 21.33 34.34 -32.45
C LYS A 515 20.66 33.00 -32.10
N VAL A 516 21.42 32.09 -31.49
CA VAL A 516 20.92 30.76 -31.13
C VAL A 516 19.97 30.81 -29.92
N ALA A 517 20.11 31.82 -29.04
CA ALA A 517 19.10 32.08 -28.01
C ALA A 517 17.74 32.48 -28.62
N CYS A 518 17.72 33.36 -29.61
CA CYS A 518 16.48 33.74 -30.31
C CYS A 518 15.80 32.55 -30.99
N GLU A 519 16.60 31.64 -31.58
CA GLU A 519 16.10 30.39 -32.16
C GLU A 519 15.40 29.53 -31.10
N ASP A 520 16.01 29.35 -29.92
CA ASP A 520 15.39 28.60 -28.82
C ASP A 520 14.11 29.26 -28.29
N ILE A 521 14.09 30.58 -28.13
CA ILE A 521 12.89 31.32 -27.68
C ILE A 521 11.75 31.11 -28.67
N GLN A 522 12.03 31.19 -29.98
CA GLN A 522 11.02 30.96 -31.01
C GLN A 522 10.48 29.53 -30.97
N ILE A 523 11.35 28.54 -30.77
CA ILE A 523 10.93 27.14 -30.64
C ILE A 523 10.05 26.95 -29.41
N ALA A 524 10.48 27.47 -28.25
CA ALA A 524 9.70 27.41 -27.01
C ALA A 524 8.31 28.03 -27.17
N TYR A 525 8.22 29.20 -27.81
CA TYR A 525 6.96 29.90 -28.08
C TYR A 525 6.02 29.07 -28.95
N ASN A 526 6.56 28.38 -29.96
CA ASN A 526 5.76 27.52 -30.84
C ASN A 526 5.31 26.20 -30.19
N LEU A 527 5.91 25.82 -29.06
CA LEU A 527 5.63 24.58 -28.34
C LEU A 527 4.68 24.76 -27.15
N THR A 528 4.48 25.99 -26.68
CA THR A 528 3.65 26.29 -25.51
C THR A 528 2.28 26.86 -25.91
N ASN A 529 1.27 26.59 -25.08
CA ASN A 529 -0.01 27.30 -25.05
C ASN A 529 -0.27 27.90 -23.64
N ASP A 530 0.75 27.88 -22.77
CA ASP A 530 0.71 28.45 -21.43
C ASP A 530 0.93 29.96 -21.53
N THR A 531 -0.10 30.73 -21.19
CA THR A 531 -0.10 32.20 -21.30
C THR A 531 0.95 32.86 -20.39
N GLU A 532 1.29 32.26 -19.26
CA GLU A 532 2.34 32.79 -18.37
C GLU A 532 3.71 32.60 -19.01
N LEU A 533 4.00 31.39 -19.52
CA LEU A 533 5.25 31.11 -20.23
C LEU A 533 5.37 31.93 -21.53
N GLU A 534 4.28 32.17 -22.26
CA GLU A 534 4.27 33.06 -23.43
C GLU A 534 4.70 34.49 -23.07
N GLN A 535 4.26 35.01 -21.92
CA GLN A 535 4.69 36.33 -21.43
C GLN A 535 6.17 36.34 -21.10
N GLU A 536 6.66 35.33 -20.38
CA GLU A 536 8.09 35.20 -20.06
C GLU A 536 8.96 35.11 -21.31
N LEU A 537 8.52 34.38 -22.34
CA LEU A 537 9.22 34.24 -23.61
C LEU A 537 9.28 35.56 -24.39
N ASN A 538 8.21 36.35 -24.38
CA ASN A 538 8.18 37.67 -24.99
C ASN A 538 9.15 38.64 -24.29
N ASP A 539 9.22 38.59 -22.96
CA ASP A 539 10.18 39.38 -22.19
C ASP A 539 11.61 38.95 -22.49
N LEU A 540 11.85 37.64 -22.59
CA LEU A 540 13.16 37.07 -22.93
C LEU A 540 13.59 37.44 -24.36
N TRP A 541 12.65 37.46 -25.31
CA TRP A 541 12.86 37.89 -26.71
C TRP A 541 13.36 39.34 -26.78
N ASN A 542 12.66 40.24 -26.07
CA ASN A 542 13.03 41.65 -25.97
C ASN A 542 14.39 41.83 -25.28
N LYS A 543 14.65 41.10 -24.19
CA LYS A 543 15.92 41.16 -23.46
C LYS A 543 17.10 40.67 -24.30
N CYS A 544 16.91 39.62 -25.11
CA CYS A 544 17.94 39.11 -26.01
C CYS A 544 18.23 40.10 -27.16
N GLY A 545 17.22 40.83 -27.61
CA GLY A 545 17.29 41.76 -28.74
C GLY A 545 17.11 41.04 -30.08
N CYS A 546 16.16 40.11 -30.13
CA CYS A 546 15.79 39.36 -31.32
C CYS A 546 14.96 40.27 -32.26
N TYR A 547 15.62 40.96 -33.19
CA TYR A 547 14.98 41.89 -34.14
C TYR A 547 15.37 41.61 -35.57
#